data_AF-A0A222P260-F1
#
_entry.id   AF-A0A222P260-F1
#
_cell.length_a   1.000
_cell.length_b   1.000
_cell.length_c   1.000
_cell.angle_alpha   90.00
_cell.angle_beta   90.00
_cell.angle_gamma   90.00
#
_symmetry.space_group_name_H-M   'P 1'
#
loop_
_entity.id
_entity.type
_entity.pdbx_description
1 polymer ?
#
loop_
_entity_poly.entity_id
_entity_poly.type
_entity_poly.pdbx_seq_one_letter_code
_entity_poly.pdbx_strand_id
1 'polypeptide(L)'
;MAMSETELRASIKQYGKGRLTEKEQINILNFILEDAKNKLAKQNEIYNLIATSQLNLSNRENLKEAITIVNQLIIDLEARDKDRTTINYLKERGLYRILYRNPQIKGQELPPDDILHKLLRNGFVGVAASALIILFFMATAFFTAPFWLTAIATGLFVGASVYLSGILYGVVNDIFATHANLPYFLLGHQPQQTSLLRTNDKVAQGIAWGVAATFGPVIIATILFTVAATITAFFVPIATFILPIMMIAMPLIAVGAEFYARKKAREYIEQGEEFIWIGSNEYQTTGLQYMCPTKAERAAWYANSDRNMFGFTKVPLIGLGGLIGLIVLSAVSMFLPPVLFAAPIIALAIPAAFAAVACVTLLISGIYMYVNRNKQVDNRYRLEFNRDEIDPDLYLDEDRDYVRELVKKYSKESDIEDKLSVNPDNYDSIFGRSPASKRRETREETFDERNKLAMQ
;
A
#
# COMPACT_ATOMS: atom_id res chain seq x y z
N MET A 1 -28.71 -16.13 -18.20
CA MET A 1 -27.96 -15.41 -19.25
C MET A 1 -26.88 -14.62 -18.56
N ALA A 2 -25.65 -14.62 -19.06
CA ALA A 2 -24.60 -13.76 -18.53
C ALA A 2 -24.93 -12.30 -18.90
N MET A 3 -24.93 -11.41 -17.91
CA MET A 3 -25.12 -9.97 -18.12
C MET A 3 -24.01 -9.44 -19.04
N SER A 4 -24.35 -8.56 -19.98
CA SER A 4 -23.32 -7.90 -20.79
C SER A 4 -22.47 -6.97 -19.91
N GLU A 5 -21.21 -6.72 -20.30
CA GLU A 5 -20.32 -5.80 -19.57
C GLU A 5 -20.94 -4.40 -19.41
N THR A 6 -21.70 -3.95 -20.41
CA THR A 6 -22.38 -2.66 -20.41
C THR A 6 -23.53 -2.62 -19.40
N GLU A 7 -24.32 -3.69 -19.31
CA GLU A 7 -25.38 -3.83 -18.29
C GLU A 7 -24.79 -3.97 -16.89
N LEU A 8 -23.67 -4.69 -16.74
CA LEU A 8 -22.93 -4.78 -15.48
C LEU A 8 -22.41 -3.41 -15.03
N ARG A 9 -21.80 -2.64 -15.92
CA ARG A 9 -21.35 -1.27 -15.64
C ARG A 9 -22.50 -0.35 -15.28
N ALA A 10 -23.62 -0.41 -16.00
CA ALA A 10 -24.80 0.40 -15.71
C ALA A 10 -25.41 0.03 -14.34
N SER A 11 -25.51 -1.26 -14.04
CA SER A 11 -26.00 -1.74 -12.75
C SER A 11 -25.08 -1.35 -11.60
N ILE A 12 -23.76 -1.47 -11.76
CA ILE A 12 -22.76 -1.01 -10.78
C ILE A 12 -22.82 0.51 -10.59
N LYS A 13 -23.08 1.29 -11.64
CA LYS A 13 -23.26 2.75 -11.56
C LYS A 13 -24.52 3.17 -10.79
N GLN A 14 -25.56 2.35 -10.82
CA GLN A 14 -26.80 2.60 -10.07
C GLN A 14 -26.81 1.95 -8.68
N TYR A 15 -25.93 0.98 -8.45
CA TYR A 15 -25.84 0.23 -7.19
C TYR A 15 -25.32 1.11 -6.05
N GLY A 16 -26.00 1.06 -4.90
CA GLY A 16 -25.66 1.82 -3.69
C GLY A 16 -26.20 3.26 -3.65
N LYS A 17 -26.69 3.79 -4.78
CA LYS A 17 -27.35 5.09 -4.85
C LYS A 17 -28.79 4.96 -4.36
N GLY A 18 -29.11 5.63 -3.26
CA GLY A 18 -30.51 5.88 -2.91
C GLY A 18 -31.14 6.81 -3.95
N ARG A 19 -32.44 6.70 -4.21
CA ARG A 19 -33.18 7.75 -4.96
C ARG A 19 -33.35 8.99 -4.09
N LEU A 20 -32.24 9.57 -3.64
CA LEU A 20 -32.20 10.69 -2.72
C LEU A 20 -31.78 11.94 -3.49
N THR A 21 -32.51 13.02 -3.27
CA THR A 21 -32.13 14.36 -3.76
C THR A 21 -30.85 14.83 -3.05
N GLU A 22 -30.09 15.73 -3.68
CA GLU A 22 -28.88 16.30 -3.07
C GLU A 22 -29.16 16.87 -1.66
N LYS A 23 -30.30 17.52 -1.47
CA LYS A 23 -30.71 18.06 -0.16
C LYS A 23 -30.92 16.97 0.90
N GLU A 24 -31.55 15.86 0.54
CA GLU A 24 -31.71 14.71 1.45
C GLU A 24 -30.35 14.10 1.81
N GLN A 25 -29.42 14.04 0.85
CA GLN A 25 -28.06 13.56 1.07
C GLN A 25 -27.26 14.50 1.99
N ILE A 26 -27.38 15.82 1.80
CA ILE A 26 -26.77 16.82 2.70
C ILE A 26 -27.35 16.69 4.13
N ASN A 27 -28.65 16.44 4.26
CA ASN A 27 -29.27 16.20 5.57
C ASN A 27 -28.70 14.96 6.26
N ILE A 28 -28.46 13.87 5.53
CA ILE A 28 -27.81 12.67 6.06
C ILE A 28 -26.42 13.00 6.61
N LEU A 29 -25.61 13.77 5.88
CA LEU A 29 -24.30 14.24 6.37
C LEU A 29 -24.45 15.04 7.68
N ASN A 30 -25.42 15.96 7.73
CA ASN A 30 -25.70 16.74 8.94
C ASN A 30 -26.11 15.84 10.12
N PHE A 31 -26.91 14.80 9.91
CA PHE A 31 -27.31 13.86 10.97
C PHE A 31 -26.14 13.02 11.48
N ILE A 32 -25.25 12.57 10.60
CA ILE A 32 -24.03 11.85 11.00
C ILE A 32 -23.15 12.75 11.89
N LEU A 33 -22.98 14.00 11.48
CA LEU A 33 -22.22 14.99 12.26
C LEU A 33 -22.92 15.33 13.59
N GLU A 34 -24.24 15.42 13.60
CA GLU A 34 -25.03 15.69 14.81
C GLU A 34 -24.85 14.57 15.83
N ASP A 35 -24.86 13.32 15.38
CA ASP A 35 -24.67 12.17 16.24
C ASP A 35 -23.28 12.11 16.85
N ALA A 36 -22.24 12.40 16.06
CA ALA A 36 -20.88 12.52 16.59
C ALA A 36 -20.73 13.68 17.57
N LYS A 37 -21.30 14.85 17.25
CA LYS A 37 -21.29 16.04 18.11
C LYS A 37 -21.96 15.78 19.46
N ASN A 38 -23.07 15.03 19.49
CA ASN A 38 -23.82 14.71 20.70
C ASN A 38 -23.07 13.79 21.68
N LYS A 39 -21.95 13.19 21.26
CA LYS A 39 -21.04 12.44 22.15
C LYS A 39 -20.03 13.31 22.87
N LEU A 40 -19.95 14.60 22.53
CA LEU A 40 -18.95 15.52 23.04
C LEU A 40 -19.57 16.50 24.05
N ALA A 41 -18.79 16.90 25.05
CA ALA A 41 -19.16 18.00 25.92
C ALA A 41 -19.20 19.31 25.12
N LYS A 42 -20.16 20.20 25.42
CA LYS A 42 -20.33 21.48 24.70
C LYS A 42 -19.11 22.41 24.75
N GLN A 43 -18.27 22.29 25.78
CA GLN A 43 -17.03 23.07 25.88
C GLN A 43 -15.87 22.48 25.07
N ASN A 44 -16.04 21.31 24.44
CA ASN A 44 -14.99 20.67 23.67
C ASN A 44 -14.72 21.46 22.36
N GLU A 45 -13.45 21.71 22.03
CA GLU A 45 -13.06 22.37 20.77
C GLU A 45 -13.62 21.63 19.54
N ILE A 46 -13.62 20.29 19.58
CA ILE A 46 -14.15 19.44 18.51
C ILE A 46 -15.66 19.59 18.35
N TYR A 47 -16.39 19.82 19.45
CA TYR A 47 -17.83 20.10 19.38
C TYR A 47 -18.08 21.37 18.56
N ASN A 48 -17.31 22.44 18.82
CA ASN A 48 -17.43 23.71 18.10
C ASN A 48 -17.02 23.55 16.62
N LEU A 49 -15.97 22.79 16.34
CA LEU A 49 -15.53 22.49 14.98
C LEU A 49 -16.64 21.80 14.16
N ILE A 50 -17.28 20.78 14.73
CA ILE A 50 -18.40 20.09 14.07
C ILE A 50 -19.59 21.04 13.90
N ALA A 51 -19.93 21.84 14.91
CA ALA A 51 -21.04 22.78 14.85
C ALA A 51 -20.85 23.86 13.76
N THR A 52 -19.64 24.39 13.61
CA THR A 52 -19.31 25.35 12.54
C THR A 52 -19.46 24.70 11.17
N SER A 53 -18.98 23.46 11.00
CA SER A 53 -19.13 22.73 9.73
C SER A 53 -20.60 22.42 9.40
N GLN A 54 -21.41 22.03 10.38
CA GLN A 54 -22.86 21.84 10.20
C GLN A 54 -23.58 23.13 9.79
N LEU A 55 -23.20 24.27 10.36
CA LEU A 55 -23.74 25.57 9.96
C LEU A 55 -23.38 25.91 8.51
N ASN A 56 -22.14 25.64 8.10
CA ASN A 56 -21.71 25.82 6.72
C ASN A 56 -22.45 24.87 5.76
N LEU A 57 -22.67 23.62 6.16
CA LEU A 57 -23.42 22.62 5.38
C LEU A 57 -24.89 22.99 5.20
N SER A 58 -25.52 23.54 6.24
CA SER A 58 -26.94 23.92 6.20
C SER A 58 -27.25 25.02 5.18
N ASN A 59 -26.22 25.77 4.75
CA ASN A 59 -26.33 26.84 3.76
C ASN A 59 -26.00 26.37 2.32
N ARG A 60 -25.84 25.06 2.09
CA ARG A 60 -25.48 24.50 0.78
C ARG A 60 -26.65 23.75 0.17
N GLU A 61 -26.83 23.94 -1.12
CA GLU A 61 -27.78 23.20 -1.95
C GLU A 61 -27.07 22.16 -2.84
N ASN A 62 -25.75 22.31 -3.00
CA ASN A 62 -24.91 21.45 -3.85
C ASN A 62 -24.16 20.39 -3.02
N LEU A 63 -24.35 19.12 -3.36
CA LEU A 63 -23.75 17.99 -2.63
C LEU A 63 -22.21 17.94 -2.74
N LYS A 64 -21.64 18.29 -3.90
CA LYS A 64 -20.18 18.31 -4.10
C LYS A 64 -19.50 19.32 -3.18
N GLU A 65 -20.12 20.50 -2.99
CA GLU A 65 -19.63 21.50 -2.03
C GLU A 65 -19.77 21.00 -0.59
N ALA A 66 -20.88 20.34 -0.26
CA ALA A 66 -21.08 19.74 1.05
C ALA A 66 -20.02 18.68 1.38
N ILE A 67 -19.72 17.76 0.45
CA ILE A 67 -18.65 16.77 0.60
C ILE A 67 -17.29 17.47 0.84
N THR A 68 -17.02 18.56 0.13
CA THR A 68 -15.78 19.34 0.33
C THR A 68 -15.68 19.89 1.75
N ILE A 69 -16.78 20.40 2.31
CA ILE A 69 -16.84 20.89 3.70
C ILE A 69 -16.63 19.74 4.69
N VAL A 70 -17.29 18.60 4.50
CA VAL A 70 -17.13 17.43 5.38
C VAL A 70 -15.69 16.90 5.31
N ASN A 71 -15.08 16.88 4.13
CA ASN A 71 -13.68 16.48 3.98
C ASN A 71 -12.75 17.45 4.72
N GLN A 72 -13.01 18.76 4.66
CA GLN A 72 -12.25 19.75 5.43
C GLN A 72 -12.39 19.51 6.93
N LEU A 73 -13.61 19.23 7.41
CA LEU A 73 -13.84 18.85 8.80
C LEU A 73 -13.04 17.59 9.19
N ILE A 74 -13.07 16.54 8.37
CA ILE A 74 -12.31 15.30 8.61
C ILE A 74 -10.81 15.59 8.76
N ILE A 75 -10.25 16.44 7.90
CA ILE A 75 -8.84 16.85 7.98
C ILE A 75 -8.55 17.58 9.29
N ASP A 76 -9.41 18.53 9.66
CA ASP A 76 -9.25 19.28 10.90
C ASP A 76 -9.38 18.38 12.13
N LEU A 77 -10.27 17.37 12.09
CA LEU A 77 -10.37 16.33 13.11
C LEU A 77 -9.09 15.49 13.17
N GLU A 78 -8.56 15.03 12.05
CA GLU A 78 -7.31 14.26 12.01
C GLU A 78 -6.11 15.03 12.61
N ALA A 79 -6.13 16.36 12.55
CA ALA A 79 -5.10 17.23 13.12
C ALA A 79 -5.34 17.58 14.60
N ARG A 80 -6.60 17.77 15.02
CA ARG A 80 -6.96 18.37 16.33
C ARG A 80 -7.51 17.37 17.34
N ASP A 81 -8.11 16.26 16.90
CA ASP A 81 -8.64 15.18 17.75
C ASP A 81 -7.47 14.30 18.26
N LYS A 82 -6.77 14.79 19.28
CA LYS A 82 -5.53 14.19 19.80
C LYS A 82 -5.72 12.74 20.26
N ASP A 83 -6.86 12.45 20.87
CA ASP A 83 -7.29 11.14 21.36
C ASP A 83 -7.95 10.28 20.28
N ARG A 84 -8.20 10.86 19.10
CA ARG A 84 -8.81 10.21 17.93
C ARG A 84 -10.19 9.61 18.20
N THR A 85 -10.84 10.00 19.28
CA THR A 85 -12.10 9.40 19.73
C THR A 85 -13.23 9.70 18.76
N THR A 86 -13.30 10.95 18.30
CA THR A 86 -14.35 11.43 17.40
C THR A 86 -14.12 10.92 15.99
N ILE A 87 -12.88 10.98 15.50
CA ILE A 87 -12.55 10.52 14.16
C ILE A 87 -12.70 9.00 14.03
N ASN A 88 -12.31 8.23 15.05
CA ASN A 88 -12.53 6.78 15.06
C ASN A 88 -14.02 6.45 15.14
N TYR A 89 -14.81 7.21 15.91
CA TYR A 89 -16.25 7.04 15.93
C TYR A 89 -16.88 7.23 14.53
N LEU A 90 -16.50 8.30 13.83
CA LEU A 90 -16.98 8.56 12.46
C LEU A 90 -16.52 7.47 11.48
N LYS A 91 -15.32 6.91 11.64
CA LYS A 91 -14.83 5.75 10.87
C LYS A 91 -15.65 4.50 11.11
N GLU A 92 -15.88 4.14 12.37
CA GLU A 92 -16.67 2.96 12.74
C GLU A 92 -18.09 3.04 12.17
N ARG A 93 -18.66 4.26 12.15
CA ARG A 93 -19.96 4.56 11.55
C ARG A 93 -19.95 4.74 10.03
N GLY A 94 -18.83 4.44 9.36
CA GLY A 94 -18.75 4.38 7.91
C GLY A 94 -18.72 5.72 7.19
N LEU A 95 -18.44 6.85 7.86
CA LEU A 95 -18.42 8.17 7.20
C LEU A 95 -17.54 8.17 5.94
N TYR A 96 -16.36 7.56 6.01
CA TYR A 96 -15.47 7.47 4.85
C TYR A 96 -16.03 6.57 3.74
N ARG A 97 -16.77 5.50 4.06
CA ARG A 97 -17.44 4.66 3.05
C ARG A 97 -18.61 5.38 2.39
N ILE A 98 -19.33 6.17 3.18
CA ILE A 98 -20.46 7.00 2.75
C ILE A 98 -19.99 8.11 1.80
N LEU A 99 -18.85 8.75 2.11
CA LEU A 99 -18.28 9.82 1.29
C LEU A 99 -17.46 9.31 0.09
N TYR A 100 -16.80 8.17 0.26
CA TYR A 100 -15.89 7.59 -0.73
C TYR A 100 -16.29 6.15 -0.95
N ARG A 101 -16.85 5.84 -2.12
CA ARG A 101 -17.25 4.47 -2.46
C ARG A 101 -16.11 3.47 -2.24
N ASN A 102 -16.47 2.24 -1.95
CA ASN A 102 -15.59 1.09 -2.21
C ASN A 102 -15.29 1.00 -3.72
N PRO A 103 -14.02 1.03 -4.17
CA PRO A 103 -13.70 0.91 -5.59
C PRO A 103 -14.44 -0.26 -6.24
N GLN A 104 -14.96 -0.01 -7.44
CA GLN A 104 -15.66 -0.94 -8.35
C GLN A 104 -14.86 -2.21 -8.74
N ILE A 105 -13.75 -2.53 -8.06
CA ILE A 105 -12.84 -3.61 -8.42
C ILE A 105 -13.03 -4.85 -7.52
N LYS A 106 -14.06 -4.89 -6.66
CA LYS A 106 -14.62 -6.18 -6.21
C LYS A 106 -15.43 -6.80 -7.37
N GLY A 107 -14.78 -7.17 -8.48
CA GLY A 107 -15.47 -7.88 -9.57
C GLY A 107 -14.98 -7.62 -10.99
N GLN A 108 -14.23 -6.56 -11.27
CA GLN A 108 -13.52 -6.47 -12.56
C GLN A 108 -12.27 -7.36 -12.47
N GLU A 109 -12.34 -8.54 -13.09
CA GLU A 109 -11.16 -9.34 -13.35
C GLU A 109 -10.14 -8.46 -14.07
N LEU A 110 -8.91 -8.40 -13.52
CA LEU A 110 -7.83 -7.71 -14.20
C LEU A 110 -7.64 -8.38 -15.56
N PRO A 111 -7.26 -7.62 -16.61
CA PRO A 111 -6.87 -8.24 -17.87
C PRO A 111 -5.88 -9.38 -17.57
N PRO A 112 -6.01 -10.55 -18.23
CA PRO A 112 -5.08 -11.66 -18.05
C PRO A 112 -3.61 -11.27 -18.21
N ASP A 113 -3.37 -10.18 -18.96
CA ASP A 113 -2.05 -9.61 -19.24
C ASP A 113 -1.63 -8.46 -18.32
N ASP A 114 -2.26 -8.28 -17.15
CA ASP A 114 -1.90 -7.26 -16.17
C ASP A 114 -0.39 -7.22 -15.89
N ILE A 115 0.20 -6.05 -16.15
CA ILE A 115 1.64 -5.82 -16.04
C ILE A 115 2.10 -6.00 -14.59
N LEU A 116 1.32 -5.51 -13.62
CA LEU A 116 1.67 -5.64 -12.21
C LEU A 116 1.72 -7.12 -11.79
N HIS A 117 0.70 -7.91 -12.14
CA HIS A 117 0.68 -9.33 -11.82
C HIS A 117 1.90 -10.08 -12.38
N LYS A 118 2.31 -9.77 -13.63
CA LYS A 118 3.51 -10.34 -14.24
C LYS A 118 4.78 -9.96 -13.48
N LEU A 119 4.93 -8.68 -13.13
CA LEU A 119 6.09 -8.19 -12.37
C LEU A 119 6.16 -8.82 -10.97
N LEU A 120 5.03 -8.88 -10.26
CA LEU A 120 4.95 -9.51 -8.94
C LEU A 120 5.28 -11.00 -9.00
N ARG A 121 4.68 -11.72 -9.95
CA ARG A 121 4.93 -13.16 -10.13
C ARG A 121 6.42 -13.41 -10.38
N ASN A 122 7.01 -12.70 -11.32
CA ASN A 122 8.43 -12.88 -11.64
C ASN A 122 9.34 -12.46 -10.49
N GLY A 123 8.99 -11.37 -9.80
CA GLY A 123 9.65 -10.89 -8.59
C GLY A 123 9.76 -11.98 -7.51
N PHE A 124 8.63 -12.57 -7.14
CA PHE A 124 8.58 -13.62 -6.11
C PHE A 124 9.15 -14.97 -6.59
N VAL A 125 9.03 -15.30 -7.88
CA VAL A 125 9.73 -16.47 -8.45
C VAL A 125 11.25 -16.32 -8.29
N GLY A 126 11.79 -15.12 -8.52
CA GLY A 126 13.21 -14.84 -8.26
C GLY A 126 13.59 -15.01 -6.80
N VAL A 127 12.72 -14.61 -5.84
CA VAL A 127 12.96 -14.84 -4.40
C VAL A 127 13.04 -16.34 -4.09
N ALA A 128 12.13 -17.14 -4.64
CA ALA A 128 12.15 -18.59 -4.47
C ALA A 128 13.39 -19.24 -5.11
N ALA A 129 13.80 -18.78 -6.30
CA ALA A 129 15.03 -19.23 -6.95
C ALA A 129 16.27 -18.89 -6.12
N SER A 130 16.33 -17.69 -5.53
CA SER A 130 17.40 -17.30 -4.62
C SER A 130 17.48 -18.22 -3.39
N ALA A 131 16.35 -18.66 -2.84
CA ALA A 131 16.33 -19.61 -1.72
C ALA A 131 17.02 -20.94 -2.09
N LEU A 132 16.73 -21.48 -3.28
CA LEU A 132 17.36 -22.70 -3.79
C LEU A 132 18.86 -22.52 -4.02
N ILE A 133 19.28 -21.35 -4.53
CA ILE A 133 20.68 -21.03 -4.75
C ILE A 133 21.44 -20.92 -3.42
N ILE A 134 20.83 -20.34 -2.37
CA ILE A 134 21.43 -20.27 -1.04
C ILE A 134 21.63 -21.68 -0.46
N LEU A 135 20.61 -22.55 -0.58
CA LEU A 135 20.73 -23.95 -0.15
C LEU A 135 21.81 -24.71 -0.92
N PHE A 136 21.88 -24.50 -2.25
CA PHE A 136 22.91 -25.08 -3.10
C PHE A 136 24.31 -24.62 -2.69
N PHE A 137 24.50 -23.32 -2.45
CA PHE A 137 25.77 -22.76 -1.97
C PHE A 137 26.18 -23.37 -0.64
N MET A 138 25.26 -23.42 0.33
CA MET A 138 25.52 -24.04 1.64
C MET A 138 25.93 -25.51 1.47
N ALA A 139 25.22 -26.29 0.66
CA ALA A 139 25.58 -27.67 0.38
C ALA A 139 26.99 -27.79 -0.21
N THR A 140 27.34 -26.98 -1.21
CA THR A 140 28.69 -27.02 -1.82
C THR A 140 29.79 -26.61 -0.84
N ALA A 141 29.51 -25.66 0.06
CA ALA A 141 30.45 -25.20 1.08
C ALA A 141 30.69 -26.25 2.18
N PHE A 142 29.66 -27.02 2.58
CA PHE A 142 29.77 -28.04 3.62
C PHE A 142 30.32 -29.40 3.13
N PHE A 143 30.08 -29.76 1.86
CA PHE A 143 30.44 -31.08 1.33
C PHE A 143 31.74 -31.09 0.51
N THR A 144 32.62 -30.09 0.67
CA THR A 144 33.93 -30.01 0.00
C THR A 144 33.84 -30.26 -1.51
N ALA A 145 32.94 -29.55 -2.18
CA ALA A 145 32.72 -29.67 -3.61
C ALA A 145 33.99 -29.34 -4.43
N PRO A 146 34.11 -29.86 -5.67
CA PRO A 146 35.20 -29.49 -6.57
C PRO A 146 35.30 -27.98 -6.76
N PHE A 147 36.53 -27.47 -6.88
CA PHE A 147 36.83 -26.04 -6.94
C PHE A 147 35.93 -25.24 -7.92
N TRP A 148 35.76 -25.74 -9.15
CA TRP A 148 34.95 -25.09 -10.18
C TRP A 148 33.46 -25.00 -9.78
N LEU A 149 32.95 -26.00 -9.06
CA LEU A 149 31.58 -26.03 -8.59
C LEU A 149 31.38 -25.03 -7.44
N THR A 150 32.36 -24.94 -6.54
CA THR A 150 32.38 -23.94 -5.46
C THR A 150 32.46 -22.51 -5.99
N ALA A 151 33.25 -22.26 -7.04
CA ALA A 151 33.32 -20.96 -7.70
C ALA A 151 31.97 -20.55 -8.33
N ILE A 152 31.31 -21.46 -9.05
CA ILE A 152 29.97 -21.23 -9.63
C ILE A 152 28.94 -21.00 -8.52
N ALA A 153 28.92 -21.84 -7.49
CA ALA A 153 27.99 -21.71 -6.37
C ALA A 153 28.16 -20.37 -5.64
N THR A 154 29.40 -19.90 -5.51
CA THR A 154 29.72 -18.60 -4.91
C THR A 154 29.19 -17.46 -5.77
N GLY A 155 29.43 -17.47 -7.08
CA GLY A 155 28.90 -16.44 -7.98
C GLY A 155 27.38 -16.39 -7.99
N LEU A 156 26.72 -17.55 -8.02
CA LEU A 156 25.26 -17.64 -7.92
C LEU A 156 24.74 -17.11 -6.57
N PHE A 157 25.39 -17.45 -5.46
CA PHE A 157 25.03 -16.95 -4.13
C PHE A 157 25.12 -15.42 -4.05
N VAL A 158 26.17 -14.84 -4.63
CA VAL A 158 26.32 -13.39 -4.74
C VAL A 158 25.18 -12.78 -5.56
N GLY A 159 24.86 -13.36 -6.71
CA GLY A 159 23.72 -12.96 -7.52
C GLY A 159 22.41 -12.98 -6.74
N ALA A 160 22.12 -14.11 -6.09
CA ALA A 160 20.94 -14.30 -5.26
C ALA A 160 20.87 -13.26 -4.12
N SER A 161 22.01 -12.94 -3.51
CA SER A 161 22.13 -11.93 -2.46
C SER A 161 21.80 -10.53 -2.99
N VAL A 162 22.37 -10.13 -4.13
CA VAL A 162 22.07 -8.85 -4.80
C VAL A 162 20.60 -8.77 -5.18
N TYR A 163 20.02 -9.86 -5.70
CA TYR A 163 18.61 -9.93 -6.02
C TYR A 163 17.74 -9.68 -4.78
N LEU A 164 17.96 -10.44 -3.71
CA LEU A 164 17.20 -10.33 -2.47
C LEU A 164 17.33 -8.94 -1.85
N SER A 165 18.54 -8.38 -1.82
CA SER A 165 18.78 -7.04 -1.26
C SER A 165 18.15 -5.92 -2.09
N GLY A 166 18.17 -6.04 -3.41
CA GLY A 166 17.52 -5.08 -4.30
C GLY A 166 15.99 -5.07 -4.15
N ILE A 167 15.37 -6.25 -4.11
CA ILE A 167 13.93 -6.37 -3.87
C ILE A 167 13.57 -5.90 -2.45
N LEU A 168 14.36 -6.27 -1.43
CA LEU A 168 14.14 -5.85 -0.05
C LEU A 168 14.26 -4.33 0.12
N TYR A 169 15.23 -3.70 -0.56
CA TYR A 169 15.30 -2.24 -0.65
C TYR A 169 14.00 -1.66 -1.20
N GLY A 170 13.50 -2.18 -2.33
CA GLY A 170 12.25 -1.72 -2.93
C GLY A 170 11.06 -1.81 -1.99
N VAL A 171 10.87 -2.98 -1.38
CA VAL A 171 9.79 -3.23 -0.42
C VAL A 171 9.87 -2.28 0.78
N VAL A 172 11.04 -2.13 1.41
CA VAL A 172 11.20 -1.25 2.58
C VAL A 172 10.99 0.22 2.20
N ASN A 173 11.60 0.67 1.09
CA ASN A 173 11.46 2.04 0.58
C ASN A 173 9.99 2.39 0.32
N ASP A 174 9.24 1.48 -0.30
CA ASP A 174 7.86 1.76 -0.72
C ASP A 174 6.84 1.49 0.38
N ILE A 175 7.16 0.71 1.41
CA ILE A 175 6.41 0.71 2.68
C ILE A 175 6.50 2.09 3.34
N PHE A 176 7.69 2.69 3.47
CA PHE A 176 7.80 4.04 4.00
C PHE A 176 7.02 5.05 3.15
N ALA A 177 7.09 4.90 1.83
CA ALA A 177 6.41 5.76 0.89
C ALA A 177 4.89 5.79 1.00
N THR A 178 4.30 4.61 1.03
CA THR A 178 2.84 4.43 1.12
C THR A 178 2.34 4.84 2.51
N HIS A 179 3.18 4.74 3.54
CA HIS A 179 2.89 5.31 4.85
C HIS A 179 2.86 6.83 4.83
N ALA A 180 3.86 7.46 4.22
CA ALA A 180 3.97 8.91 4.12
C ALA A 180 2.87 9.52 3.24
N ASN A 181 2.68 8.99 2.03
CA ASN A 181 1.67 9.46 1.09
C ASN A 181 1.23 8.32 0.16
N LEU A 182 0.17 7.61 0.54
CA LEU A 182 -0.47 6.59 -0.28
C LEU A 182 -1.02 7.12 -1.63
N PRO A 183 -1.59 8.34 -1.71
CA PRO A 183 -2.12 8.89 -2.96
C PRO A 183 -1.11 8.91 -4.12
N TYR A 184 0.18 9.07 -3.84
CA TYR A 184 1.24 8.95 -4.85
C TYR A 184 1.17 7.64 -5.65
N PHE A 185 0.85 6.53 -4.99
CA PHE A 185 0.82 5.19 -5.59
C PHE A 185 -0.51 4.87 -6.27
N LEU A 186 -1.59 5.49 -5.80
CA LEU A 186 -2.93 5.22 -6.31
C LEU A 186 -3.33 6.14 -7.48
N LEU A 187 -2.76 7.35 -7.57
CA LEU A 187 -3.12 8.38 -8.56
C LEU A 187 -2.00 8.65 -9.58
N GLY A 188 -0.93 7.87 -9.58
CA GLY A 188 0.25 8.15 -10.40
C GLY A 188 0.08 7.92 -11.91
N HIS A 189 1.20 8.05 -12.63
CA HIS A 189 1.27 8.17 -14.08
C HIS A 189 1.45 6.84 -14.84
N GLN A 190 1.33 5.69 -14.18
CA GLN A 190 1.82 4.41 -14.71
C GLN A 190 0.72 3.32 -14.86
N PRO A 191 0.65 2.58 -15.99
CA PRO A 191 -0.33 1.51 -16.22
C PRO A 191 -0.35 0.41 -15.15
N GLN A 192 0.77 0.20 -14.45
CA GLN A 192 0.91 -0.77 -13.36
C GLN A 192 0.06 -0.41 -12.12
N GLN A 193 -0.37 0.84 -11.99
CA GLN A 193 -1.09 1.34 -10.82
C GLN A 193 -2.58 0.98 -10.84
N THR A 194 -3.17 0.71 -12.00
CA THR A 194 -4.59 0.31 -12.12
C THR A 194 -4.90 -0.95 -11.30
N SER A 195 -3.94 -1.87 -11.23
CA SER A 195 -4.06 -3.15 -10.50
C SER A 195 -3.75 -3.03 -9.01
N LEU A 196 -3.05 -1.96 -8.62
CA LEU A 196 -2.82 -1.62 -7.23
C LEU A 196 -4.11 -1.14 -6.56
N LEU A 197 -5.06 -0.56 -7.31
CA LEU A 197 -6.30 0.03 -6.78
C LEU A 197 -7.24 -0.93 -6.00
N ARG A 198 -6.94 -2.23 -5.99
CA ARG A 198 -7.73 -3.26 -5.30
C ARG A 198 -7.62 -3.23 -3.77
N THR A 199 -6.59 -2.57 -3.25
CA THR A 199 -6.39 -2.39 -1.81
C THR A 199 -5.99 -0.95 -1.54
N ASN A 200 -6.29 -0.42 -0.36
CA ASN A 200 -5.71 0.81 0.14
C ASN A 200 -4.94 0.56 1.46
N ASP A 201 -4.62 -0.71 1.72
CA ASP A 201 -3.70 -1.12 2.78
C ASP A 201 -2.29 -0.67 2.38
N LYS A 202 -1.76 0.29 3.14
CA LYS A 202 -0.45 0.91 2.88
C LYS A 202 0.68 -0.12 2.81
N VAL A 203 0.67 -1.11 3.70
CA VAL A 203 1.71 -2.15 3.74
C VAL A 203 1.62 -3.03 2.48
N ALA A 204 0.43 -3.52 2.15
CA ALA A 204 0.23 -4.34 0.96
C ALA A 204 0.62 -3.59 -0.32
N GLN A 205 0.27 -2.30 -0.40
CA GLN A 205 0.65 -1.40 -1.50
C GLN A 205 2.15 -1.21 -1.61
N GLY A 206 2.81 -0.95 -0.48
CA GLY A 206 4.25 -0.74 -0.45
C GLY A 206 5.02 -1.98 -0.88
N ILE A 207 4.58 -3.17 -0.45
CA ILE A 207 5.17 -4.44 -0.88
C ILE A 207 4.98 -4.63 -2.38
N ALA A 208 3.74 -4.47 -2.88
CA ALA A 208 3.43 -4.70 -4.29
C ALA A 208 4.24 -3.77 -5.21
N TRP A 209 4.25 -2.47 -4.91
CA TRP A 209 5.00 -1.51 -5.70
C TRP A 209 6.50 -1.69 -5.57
N GLY A 210 7.00 -1.94 -4.36
CA GLY A 210 8.42 -2.17 -4.08
C GLY A 210 9.02 -3.28 -4.91
N VAL A 211 8.33 -4.43 -5.01
CA VAL A 211 8.74 -5.54 -5.86
C VAL A 211 8.67 -5.14 -7.34
N ALA A 212 7.55 -4.54 -7.77
CA ALA A 212 7.33 -4.22 -9.19
C ALA A 212 8.33 -3.18 -9.74
N ALA A 213 8.63 -2.14 -8.96
CA ALA A 213 9.52 -1.06 -9.35
C ALA A 213 11.00 -1.49 -9.38
N THR A 214 11.41 -2.40 -8.49
CA THR A 214 12.81 -2.83 -8.39
C THR A 214 13.15 -4.05 -9.25
N PHE A 215 12.18 -4.90 -9.57
CA PHE A 215 12.42 -6.15 -10.30
C PHE A 215 13.32 -6.01 -11.53
N GLY A 216 12.97 -5.10 -12.45
CA GLY A 216 13.71 -4.92 -13.71
C GLY A 216 15.19 -4.55 -13.51
N PRO A 217 15.47 -3.42 -12.83
CA PRO A 217 16.85 -3.01 -12.52
C PRO A 217 17.63 -4.06 -11.72
N VAL A 218 16.98 -4.73 -10.77
CA VAL A 218 17.61 -5.72 -9.89
C VAL A 218 18.02 -6.98 -10.65
N ILE A 219 17.26 -7.42 -11.66
CA ILE A 219 17.71 -8.51 -12.55
C ILE A 219 19.03 -8.17 -13.23
N ILE A 220 19.14 -6.96 -13.79
CA ILE A 220 20.36 -6.53 -14.50
C ILE A 220 21.54 -6.54 -13.53
N ALA A 221 21.36 -5.97 -12.35
CA ALA A 221 22.39 -5.97 -11.30
C ALA A 221 22.77 -7.41 -10.88
N THR A 222 21.77 -8.28 -10.70
CA THR A 222 21.97 -9.69 -10.33
C THR A 222 22.86 -10.41 -11.34
N ILE A 223 22.60 -10.25 -12.64
CA ILE A 223 23.40 -10.87 -13.71
C ILE A 223 24.84 -10.35 -13.67
N LEU A 224 25.02 -9.03 -13.60
CA LEU A 224 26.35 -8.40 -13.59
C LEU A 224 27.19 -8.87 -12.38
N PHE A 225 26.60 -8.86 -11.19
CA PHE A 225 27.28 -9.31 -9.97
C PHE A 225 27.55 -10.81 -9.98
N THR A 226 26.64 -11.63 -10.52
CA THR A 226 26.86 -13.08 -10.67
C THR A 226 28.06 -13.36 -11.55
N VAL A 227 28.13 -12.74 -12.73
CA VAL A 227 29.22 -12.93 -13.69
C VAL A 227 30.54 -12.46 -13.09
N ALA A 228 30.58 -11.24 -12.54
CA ALA A 228 31.77 -10.68 -11.94
C ALA A 228 32.28 -11.54 -10.78
N ALA A 229 31.39 -11.92 -9.84
CA ALA A 229 31.76 -12.73 -8.69
C ALA A 229 32.17 -14.15 -9.07
N THR A 230 31.55 -14.75 -10.10
CA THR A 230 31.96 -16.07 -10.61
C THR A 230 33.38 -16.01 -11.15
N ILE A 231 33.68 -15.06 -12.03
CA ILE A 231 35.02 -14.87 -12.61
C ILE A 231 36.03 -14.63 -11.49
N THR A 232 35.73 -13.73 -10.56
CA THR A 232 36.57 -13.44 -9.40
C THR A 232 36.82 -14.70 -8.56
N ALA A 233 35.80 -15.51 -8.28
CA ALA A 233 35.93 -16.70 -7.45
C ALA A 233 36.86 -17.76 -8.06
N PHE A 234 37.04 -17.78 -9.40
CA PHE A 234 38.03 -18.65 -10.05
C PHE A 234 39.49 -18.24 -9.80
N PHE A 235 39.75 -16.98 -9.44
CA PHE A 235 41.10 -16.48 -9.19
C PHE A 235 41.36 -16.22 -7.70
N VAL A 236 40.36 -15.72 -6.99
CA VAL A 236 40.42 -15.40 -5.56
C VAL A 236 39.08 -15.76 -4.88
N PRO A 237 38.91 -17.02 -4.45
CA PRO A 237 37.69 -17.49 -3.78
C PRO A 237 37.34 -16.73 -2.49
N ILE A 238 38.32 -16.08 -1.87
CA ILE A 238 38.17 -15.43 -0.57
C ILE A 238 37.67 -13.98 -0.69
N ALA A 239 37.78 -13.34 -1.86
CA ALA A 239 37.37 -11.93 -2.00
C ALA A 239 35.86 -11.73 -2.10
N THR A 240 35.10 -12.78 -2.37
CA THR A 240 33.63 -12.76 -2.44
C THR A 240 32.98 -12.58 -1.06
N PHE A 241 33.75 -12.62 0.04
CA PHE A 241 33.26 -12.45 1.42
C PHE A 241 32.96 -11.00 1.85
N ILE A 242 33.20 -10.00 0.99
CA ILE A 242 32.96 -8.56 1.29
C ILE A 242 31.52 -8.12 0.92
N LEU A 243 30.84 -8.89 0.06
CA LEU A 243 29.46 -8.67 -0.37
C LEU A 243 28.35 -8.72 0.70
N PRO A 244 28.51 -9.34 1.88
CA PRO A 244 27.50 -9.31 2.95
C PRO A 244 27.23 -7.89 3.46
N ILE A 245 28.22 -7.00 3.36
CA ILE A 245 28.08 -5.59 3.73
C ILE A 245 27.04 -4.91 2.84
N MET A 246 26.98 -5.26 1.54
CA MET A 246 25.97 -4.73 0.63
C MET A 246 24.56 -5.18 1.00
N MET A 247 24.40 -6.41 1.50
CA MET A 247 23.09 -6.92 1.94
C MET A 247 22.54 -6.18 3.16
N ILE A 248 23.42 -5.78 4.08
CA ILE A 248 23.06 -4.97 5.25
C ILE A 248 22.86 -3.50 4.85
N ALA A 249 23.67 -2.99 3.92
CA ALA A 249 23.63 -1.60 3.49
C ALA A 249 22.33 -1.23 2.76
N MET A 250 21.76 -2.11 1.94
CA MET A 250 20.59 -1.78 1.11
C MET A 250 19.33 -1.42 1.92
N PRO A 251 18.91 -2.17 2.96
CA PRO A 251 17.84 -1.73 3.87
C PRO A 251 18.17 -0.41 4.60
N LEU A 252 19.42 -0.21 5.00
CA LEU A 252 19.85 1.04 5.65
C LEU A 252 19.79 2.24 4.70
N ILE A 253 20.08 2.03 3.41
CA ILE A 253 19.92 3.06 2.37
C ILE A 253 18.45 3.43 2.20
N ALA A 254 17.52 2.47 2.25
CA ALA A 254 16.08 2.77 2.23
C ALA A 254 15.65 3.59 3.46
N VAL A 255 16.17 3.28 4.66
CA VAL A 255 15.95 4.09 5.87
C VAL A 255 16.54 5.50 5.71
N GLY A 256 17.73 5.63 5.12
CA GLY A 256 18.34 6.92 4.80
C GLY A 256 17.50 7.74 3.81
N ALA A 257 16.93 7.08 2.81
CA ALA A 257 16.02 7.70 1.83
C ALA A 257 14.74 8.23 2.49
N GLU A 258 14.23 7.54 3.51
CA GLU A 258 13.10 8.02 4.34
C GLU A 258 13.48 9.28 5.16
N PHE A 259 14.66 9.30 5.79
CA PHE A 259 15.12 10.51 6.48
C PHE A 259 15.29 11.70 5.52
N TYR A 260 15.82 11.44 4.33
CA TYR A 260 15.94 12.44 3.27
C TYR A 260 14.56 12.98 2.83
N ALA A 261 13.60 12.08 2.58
CA ALA A 261 12.23 12.46 2.20
C ALA A 261 11.54 13.30 3.29
N ARG A 262 11.67 12.92 4.56
CA ARG A 262 11.13 13.73 5.68
C ARG A 262 11.76 15.10 5.76
N LYS A 263 13.06 15.20 5.53
CA LYS A 263 13.76 16.48 5.49
C LYS A 263 13.22 17.34 4.35
N LYS A 264 13.06 16.77 3.15
CA LYS A 264 12.50 17.45 1.98
C LYS A 264 11.08 17.94 2.20
N ALA A 265 10.21 17.11 2.78
CA ALA A 265 8.85 17.52 3.13
C ALA A 265 8.83 18.75 4.06
N ARG A 266 9.76 18.84 5.02
CA ARG A 266 9.89 20.02 5.89
C ARG A 266 10.40 21.24 5.12
N GLU A 267 11.46 21.09 4.32
CA GLU A 267 12.01 22.16 3.48
C GLU A 267 10.91 22.78 2.59
N TYR A 268 10.06 21.95 1.98
CA TYR A 268 8.94 22.40 1.16
C TYR A 268 7.89 23.21 1.93
N ILE A 269 7.59 22.81 3.16
CA ILE A 269 6.64 23.55 4.03
C ILE A 269 7.26 24.89 4.46
N GLU A 270 8.53 24.89 4.86
CA GLU A 270 9.25 26.07 5.36
C GLU A 270 9.48 27.13 4.26
N GLN A 271 9.76 26.69 3.04
CA GLN A 271 9.95 27.58 1.89
C GLN A 271 8.66 28.18 1.36
N GLY A 272 7.51 27.74 1.88
CA GLY A 272 6.20 28.24 1.46
C GLY A 272 5.92 27.97 -0.01
N GLU A 273 6.48 26.90 -0.58
CA GLU A 273 6.26 26.54 -1.98
C GLU A 273 4.75 26.46 -2.24
N GLU A 274 4.28 27.23 -3.22
CA GLU A 274 2.92 27.09 -3.69
C GLU A 274 2.85 25.76 -4.44
N PHE A 275 2.29 24.74 -3.78
CA PHE A 275 2.02 23.43 -4.37
C PHE A 275 0.83 23.54 -5.34
N ILE A 276 1.00 24.27 -6.45
CA ILE A 276 -0.03 24.55 -7.45
C ILE A 276 -0.16 23.39 -8.46
N TRP A 277 0.89 22.58 -8.64
CA TRP A 277 1.01 21.62 -9.74
C TRP A 277 1.22 20.18 -9.27
N ILE A 278 0.18 19.57 -8.70
CA ILE A 278 0.20 18.13 -8.41
C ILE A 278 -0.61 17.41 -9.48
N GLY A 279 -0.01 16.39 -10.10
CA GLY A 279 -0.60 15.62 -11.20
C GLY A 279 -0.19 16.13 -12.58
N SER A 280 -0.04 15.23 -13.54
CA SER A 280 0.35 15.53 -14.92
C SER A 280 -0.86 15.73 -15.86
N ASN A 281 -2.07 15.53 -15.35
CA ASN A 281 -3.33 15.74 -16.07
C ASN A 281 -4.46 16.09 -15.10
N GLU A 282 -5.58 16.58 -15.64
CA GLU A 282 -6.74 17.03 -14.87
C GLU A 282 -7.29 15.96 -13.91
N TYR A 283 -7.32 14.69 -14.34
CA TYR A 283 -7.75 13.56 -13.51
C TYR A 283 -6.86 13.41 -12.25
N GLN A 284 -5.55 13.49 -12.42
CA GLN A 284 -4.60 13.39 -11.31
C GLN A 284 -4.64 14.62 -10.43
N THR A 285 -4.78 15.80 -11.01
CA THR A 285 -4.91 17.04 -10.25
C THR A 285 -6.17 17.02 -9.40
N THR A 286 -7.32 16.64 -9.95
CA THR A 286 -8.57 16.50 -9.19
C THR A 286 -8.46 15.43 -8.11
N GLY A 287 -7.95 14.24 -8.44
CA GLY A 287 -7.76 13.17 -7.44
C GLY A 287 -6.83 13.59 -6.31
N LEU A 288 -5.71 14.25 -6.63
CA LEU A 288 -4.74 14.69 -5.62
C LEU A 288 -5.25 15.89 -4.80
N GLN A 289 -6.13 16.73 -5.34
CA GLN A 289 -6.82 17.75 -4.55
C GLN A 289 -7.72 17.13 -3.48
N TYR A 290 -8.40 16.02 -3.79
CA TYR A 290 -9.21 15.29 -2.82
C TYR A 290 -8.37 14.53 -1.79
N MET A 291 -7.25 13.94 -2.22
CA MET A 291 -6.46 13.03 -1.39
C MET A 291 -5.28 13.65 -0.64
N CYS A 292 -4.77 14.76 -1.16
CA CYS A 292 -3.69 15.56 -0.58
C CYS A 292 -4.15 17.03 -0.38
N PRO A 293 -5.27 17.27 0.33
CA PRO A 293 -5.80 18.61 0.52
C PRO A 293 -4.87 19.53 1.33
N THR A 294 -4.07 19.01 2.26
CA THR A 294 -3.22 19.84 3.13
C THR A 294 -1.84 20.12 2.55
N LYS A 295 -1.24 21.26 2.91
CA LYS A 295 0.16 21.59 2.54
C LYS A 295 1.14 20.47 2.94
N ALA A 296 0.93 19.84 4.09
CA ALA A 296 1.78 18.75 4.56
C ALA A 296 1.68 17.49 3.68
N GLU A 297 0.47 17.12 3.25
CA GLU A 297 0.29 15.98 2.34
C GLU A 297 0.88 16.24 0.96
N ARG A 298 0.73 17.48 0.46
CA ARG A 298 1.32 17.91 -0.80
C ARG A 298 2.85 17.85 -0.75
N ALA A 299 3.44 18.40 0.31
CA ALA A 299 4.88 18.31 0.55
C ALA A 299 5.37 16.85 0.65
N ALA A 300 4.61 15.98 1.32
CA ALA A 300 4.91 14.55 1.39
C ALA A 300 4.83 13.85 0.03
N TRP A 301 3.91 14.26 -0.85
CA TRP A 301 3.82 13.78 -2.22
C TRP A 301 5.07 14.16 -3.03
N TYR A 302 5.52 15.41 -2.97
CA TYR A 302 6.75 15.84 -3.65
C TYR A 302 7.99 15.16 -3.07
N ALA A 303 8.07 15.02 -1.75
CA ALA A 303 9.16 14.30 -1.09
C ALA A 303 9.22 12.81 -1.49
N ASN A 304 8.09 12.18 -1.78
CA ASN A 304 8.04 10.83 -2.36
C ASN A 304 8.63 10.79 -3.78
N SER A 305 8.40 11.83 -4.58
CA SER A 305 9.02 11.98 -5.90
C SER A 305 10.55 12.10 -5.79
N ASP A 306 11.04 12.94 -4.87
CA ASP A 306 12.46 13.08 -4.57
C ASP A 306 13.09 11.77 -4.10
N ARG A 307 12.39 11.02 -3.23
CA ARG A 307 12.85 9.70 -2.78
C ARG A 307 12.99 8.72 -3.94
N ASN A 308 12.02 8.71 -4.86
CA ASN A 308 12.10 7.85 -6.05
C ASN A 308 13.26 8.28 -6.96
N MET A 309 13.49 9.57 -7.15
CA MET A 309 14.65 10.08 -7.89
C MET A 309 15.97 9.65 -7.24
N PHE A 310 16.07 9.69 -5.91
CA PHE A 310 17.22 9.15 -5.17
C PHE A 310 17.40 7.65 -5.44
N GLY A 311 16.31 6.89 -5.41
CA GLY A 311 16.30 5.46 -5.75
C GLY A 311 16.78 5.17 -7.17
N PHE A 312 16.38 5.96 -8.17
CA PHE A 312 16.77 5.76 -9.56
C PHE A 312 18.19 6.23 -9.88
N THR A 313 18.72 7.22 -9.15
CA THR A 313 20.01 7.85 -9.49
C THR A 313 21.14 7.42 -8.56
N LYS A 314 20.90 7.39 -7.24
CA LYS A 314 21.96 7.18 -6.24
C LYS A 314 22.17 5.70 -5.94
N VAL A 315 21.11 4.90 -5.87
CA VAL A 315 21.23 3.47 -5.56
C VAL A 315 22.02 2.71 -6.63
N PRO A 316 21.82 2.95 -7.96
CA PRO A 316 22.67 2.33 -8.97
C PRO A 316 24.15 2.73 -8.86
N LEU A 317 24.44 4.00 -8.52
CA LEU A 317 25.82 4.47 -8.30
C LEU A 317 26.47 3.81 -7.08
N ILE A 318 25.71 3.61 -5.99
CA ILE A 318 26.17 2.85 -4.82
C ILE A 318 26.44 1.39 -5.22
N GLY A 319 25.55 0.79 -6.01
CA GLY A 319 25.74 -0.55 -6.57
C GLY A 319 27.01 -0.66 -7.41
N LEU A 320 27.25 0.31 -8.29
CA LEU A 320 28.47 0.39 -9.10
C LEU A 320 29.73 0.55 -8.24
N GLY A 321 29.68 1.41 -7.23
CA GLY A 321 30.77 1.55 -6.25
C GLY A 321 31.05 0.24 -5.51
N GLY A 322 30.01 -0.50 -5.12
CA GLY A 322 30.14 -1.84 -4.53
C GLY A 322 30.78 -2.85 -5.49
N LEU A 323 30.42 -2.82 -6.77
CA LEU A 323 31.00 -3.69 -7.80
C LEU A 323 32.49 -3.37 -8.04
N ILE A 324 32.85 -2.09 -8.14
CA ILE A 324 34.25 -1.66 -8.27
C ILE A 324 35.04 -2.07 -7.03
N GLY A 325 34.48 -1.85 -5.84
CA GLY A 325 35.08 -2.27 -4.58
C GLY A 325 35.33 -3.78 -4.55
N LEU A 326 34.37 -4.60 -5.01
CA LEU A 326 34.53 -6.05 -5.16
C LEU A 326 35.74 -6.36 -6.05
N ILE A 327 35.81 -5.78 -7.24
CA ILE A 327 36.89 -6.07 -8.21
C ILE A 327 38.26 -5.66 -7.64
N VAL A 328 38.38 -4.46 -7.07
CA VAL A 328 39.64 -3.93 -6.53
C VAL A 328 40.10 -4.72 -5.31
N LEU A 329 39.21 -4.97 -4.34
CA LEU A 329 39.56 -5.75 -3.14
C LEU A 329 39.92 -7.19 -3.51
N SER A 330 39.30 -7.74 -4.55
CA SER A 330 39.68 -9.04 -5.09
C SER A 330 41.07 -9.03 -5.70
N ALA A 331 41.41 -8.02 -6.50
CA ALA A 331 42.74 -7.90 -7.10
C ALA A 331 43.86 -7.72 -6.06
N VAL A 332 43.58 -7.04 -4.94
CA VAL A 332 44.58 -6.73 -3.89
C VAL A 332 44.60 -7.79 -2.78
N SER A 333 43.61 -8.68 -2.73
CA SER A 333 43.47 -9.72 -1.68
C SER A 333 44.70 -10.62 -1.49
N MET A 334 45.47 -10.87 -2.55
CA MET A 334 46.73 -11.63 -2.49
C MET A 334 47.81 -10.99 -1.60
N PHE A 335 47.63 -9.71 -1.25
CA PHE A 335 48.51 -8.95 -0.38
C PHE A 335 47.95 -8.76 1.05
N LEU A 336 46.74 -9.25 1.33
CA LEU A 336 46.12 -9.13 2.66
C LEU A 336 46.63 -10.22 3.62
N PRO A 337 46.91 -9.89 4.91
CA PRO A 337 47.34 -10.88 5.89
C PRO A 337 46.36 -12.06 6.01
N PRO A 338 46.85 -13.32 6.02
CA PRO A 338 46.03 -14.53 6.22
C PRO A 338 45.11 -14.47 7.45
N VAL A 339 45.50 -13.71 8.47
CA VAL A 339 44.73 -13.46 9.71
C VAL A 339 43.42 -12.70 9.48
N LEU A 340 43.31 -11.85 8.45
CA LEU A 340 42.03 -11.23 8.08
C LEU A 340 41.02 -12.23 7.52
N PHE A 341 41.49 -13.44 7.18
CA PHE A 341 40.70 -14.56 6.69
C PHE A 341 40.49 -15.66 7.74
N ALA A 342 40.85 -15.40 9.01
CA ALA A 342 40.92 -16.39 10.09
C ALA A 342 39.58 -16.96 10.58
N ALA A 343 38.44 -16.52 10.05
CA ALA A 343 37.17 -17.20 10.30
C ALA A 343 36.36 -17.38 9.00
N PRO A 344 36.78 -18.29 8.10
CA PRO A 344 36.03 -18.62 6.88
C PRO A 344 34.58 -18.99 7.17
N ILE A 345 34.34 -19.63 8.33
CA ILE A 345 33.00 -20.00 8.80
C ILE A 345 32.16 -18.77 9.12
N ILE A 346 32.69 -17.75 9.80
CA ILE A 346 31.95 -16.52 10.12
C ILE A 346 31.67 -15.73 8.84
N ALA A 347 32.65 -15.68 7.94
CA ALA A 347 32.56 -15.03 6.64
C ALA A 347 31.55 -15.71 5.69
N LEU A 348 31.21 -16.98 5.91
CA LEU A 348 30.20 -17.75 5.15
C LEU A 348 28.83 -17.80 5.84
N ALA A 349 28.81 -17.91 7.16
CA ALA A 349 27.59 -18.11 7.94
C ALA A 349 26.78 -16.82 8.10
N ILE A 350 27.44 -15.69 8.39
CA ILE A 350 26.74 -14.40 8.53
C ILE A 350 25.98 -14.04 7.25
N PRO A 351 26.57 -14.10 6.05
CA PRO A 351 25.89 -13.68 4.83
C PRO A 351 24.78 -14.64 4.43
N ALA A 352 25.01 -15.94 4.58
CA ALA A 352 23.98 -16.94 4.33
C ALA A 352 22.80 -16.76 5.29
N ALA A 353 23.05 -16.45 6.57
CA ALA A 353 22.01 -16.13 7.53
C ALA A 353 21.23 -14.86 7.16
N PHE A 354 21.91 -13.78 6.77
CA PHE A 354 21.23 -12.56 6.30
C PHE A 354 20.42 -12.80 5.02
N ALA A 355 20.95 -13.56 4.06
CA ALA A 355 20.25 -13.93 2.85
C ALA A 355 19.01 -14.79 3.14
N ALA A 356 19.11 -15.72 4.08
CA ALA A 356 17.97 -16.51 4.55
C ALA A 356 16.91 -15.63 5.22
N VAL A 357 17.31 -14.70 6.10
CA VAL A 357 16.39 -13.75 6.76
C VAL A 357 15.71 -12.85 5.74
N ALA A 358 16.45 -12.30 4.76
CA ALA A 358 15.91 -11.49 3.69
C ALA A 358 14.89 -12.27 2.85
N CYS A 359 15.22 -13.52 2.50
CA CYS A 359 14.32 -14.42 1.78
C CYS A 359 13.03 -14.68 2.56
N VAL A 360 13.13 -15.07 3.83
CA VAL A 360 11.96 -15.31 4.70
C VAL A 360 11.10 -14.05 4.83
N THR A 361 11.73 -12.89 5.03
CA THR A 361 11.03 -11.59 5.13
C THR A 361 10.25 -11.27 3.86
N LEU A 362 10.85 -11.47 2.69
CA LEU A 362 10.20 -11.23 1.40
C LEU A 362 9.07 -12.23 1.14
N LEU A 363 9.22 -13.50 1.52
CA LEU A 363 8.15 -14.49 1.41
C LEU A 363 6.96 -14.15 2.31
N ILE A 364 7.21 -13.80 3.58
CA ILE A 364 6.16 -13.37 4.52
C ILE A 364 5.45 -12.11 3.99
N SER A 365 6.22 -11.16 3.47
CA SER A 365 5.69 -9.94 2.83
C SER A 365 4.80 -10.28 1.63
N GLY A 366 5.22 -11.22 0.78
CA GLY A 366 4.42 -11.71 -0.34
C GLY A 366 3.10 -12.35 0.09
N ILE A 367 3.12 -13.16 1.16
CA ILE A 367 1.90 -13.75 1.75
C ILE A 367 0.99 -12.66 2.30
N TYR A 368 1.53 -11.70 3.08
CA TYR A 368 0.75 -10.60 3.62
C TYR A 368 0.08 -9.79 2.50
N MET A 369 0.84 -9.43 1.46
CA MET A 369 0.32 -8.72 0.30
C MET A 369 -0.77 -9.52 -0.41
N TYR A 370 -0.58 -10.82 -0.60
CA TYR A 370 -1.57 -11.69 -1.24
C TYR A 370 -2.89 -11.73 -0.45
N VAL A 371 -2.81 -11.95 0.87
CA VAL A 371 -3.98 -12.01 1.76
C VAL A 371 -4.71 -10.66 1.83
N ASN A 372 -3.97 -9.54 1.81
CA ASN A 372 -4.53 -8.20 1.95
C ASN A 372 -4.75 -7.48 0.60
N ARG A 373 -4.62 -8.19 -0.54
CA ARG A 373 -4.70 -7.61 -1.90
C ARG A 373 -6.05 -6.96 -2.22
N ASN A 374 -7.11 -7.42 -1.57
CA ASN A 374 -8.47 -6.91 -1.75
C ASN A 374 -9.01 -6.19 -0.51
N LYS A 375 -8.14 -5.95 0.49
CA LYS A 375 -8.55 -5.32 1.75
C LYS A 375 -8.75 -3.82 1.53
N GLN A 376 -9.93 -3.32 1.87
CA GLN A 376 -10.26 -1.91 1.84
C GLN A 376 -10.33 -1.38 3.28
N VAL A 377 -9.25 -0.77 3.74
CA VAL A 377 -9.17 0.00 4.98
C VAL A 377 -10.10 1.19 4.88
N ASP A 378 -10.80 1.52 5.97
CA ASP A 378 -11.71 2.65 6.00
C ASP A 378 -10.94 3.96 6.21
N ASN A 379 -10.61 4.66 5.13
CA ASN A 379 -9.83 5.90 5.15
C ASN A 379 -10.14 6.79 3.93
N ARG A 380 -9.69 8.04 3.98
CA ARG A 380 -9.84 9.05 2.90
C ARG A 380 -9.12 8.73 1.59
N TYR A 381 -8.34 7.64 1.53
CA TYR A 381 -7.55 7.27 0.35
C TYR A 381 -8.25 6.20 -0.50
N ARG A 382 -9.53 5.92 -0.26
CA ARG A 382 -10.37 5.08 -1.13
C ARG A 382 -10.69 5.83 -2.41
N LEU A 383 -10.73 5.10 -3.52
CA LEU A 383 -10.81 5.70 -4.84
C LEU A 383 -11.90 5.10 -5.72
N GLU A 384 -12.71 6.01 -6.25
CA GLU A 384 -13.55 5.81 -7.43
C GLU A 384 -12.77 6.26 -8.65
N PHE A 385 -12.58 5.37 -9.63
CA PHE A 385 -11.70 5.66 -10.74
C PHE A 385 -12.25 5.31 -12.10
N ASN A 386 -13.18 6.15 -12.52
CA ASN A 386 -13.22 6.61 -13.90
C ASN A 386 -13.67 8.07 -13.93
N ARG A 387 -13.13 8.89 -14.84
CA ARG A 387 -13.51 10.31 -14.99
C ARG A 387 -15.02 10.49 -15.24
N ASP A 388 -15.64 9.47 -15.84
CA ASP A 388 -17.08 9.37 -16.12
C ASP A 388 -17.88 8.66 -15.00
N GLU A 389 -17.26 8.41 -13.85
CA GLU A 389 -17.81 7.63 -12.73
C GLU A 389 -17.73 8.33 -11.37
N ILE A 390 -17.05 9.49 -11.27
CA ILE A 390 -17.11 10.32 -10.05
C ILE A 390 -18.50 10.93 -9.99
N ASP A 391 -19.38 10.27 -9.26
CA ASP A 391 -20.69 10.78 -8.93
C ASP A 391 -20.61 11.42 -7.53
N PRO A 392 -21.00 12.69 -7.35
CA PRO A 392 -20.99 13.32 -6.04
C PRO A 392 -22.02 12.73 -5.06
N ASP A 393 -22.79 11.71 -5.42
CA ASP A 393 -23.71 10.99 -4.53
C ASP A 393 -23.03 10.29 -3.33
N LEU A 394 -23.79 10.14 -2.25
CA LEU A 394 -23.43 9.34 -1.08
C LEU A 394 -23.66 7.85 -1.29
N TYR A 395 -22.74 7.04 -0.78
CA TYR A 395 -22.76 5.58 -0.89
C TYR A 395 -23.29 4.94 0.38
N LEU A 396 -24.56 4.55 0.36
CA LEU A 396 -25.24 4.16 1.60
C LEU A 396 -25.37 2.65 1.78
N ASP A 397 -24.99 1.82 0.82
CA ASP A 397 -25.23 0.37 0.78
C ASP A 397 -24.74 -0.41 2.00
N GLU A 398 -23.50 -0.18 2.44
CA GLU A 398 -22.92 -0.86 3.61
C GLU A 398 -23.41 -0.26 4.94
N ASP A 399 -23.98 0.96 4.91
CA ASP A 399 -24.28 1.77 6.09
C ASP A 399 -25.77 2.18 6.19
N ARG A 400 -26.66 1.53 5.42
CA ARG A 400 -28.09 1.88 5.34
C ARG A 400 -28.80 1.83 6.68
N ASP A 401 -28.52 0.81 7.48
CA ASP A 401 -29.21 0.61 8.76
C ASP A 401 -28.83 1.71 9.76
N TYR A 402 -27.55 2.07 9.81
CA TYR A 402 -27.09 3.21 10.61
C TYR A 402 -27.72 4.52 10.15
N VAL A 403 -27.73 4.78 8.84
CA VAL A 403 -28.36 5.99 8.29
C VAL A 403 -29.86 6.01 8.57
N ARG A 404 -30.55 4.87 8.50
CA ARG A 404 -31.96 4.76 8.87
C ARG A 404 -32.20 5.10 10.34
N GLU A 405 -31.36 4.60 11.25
CA GLU A 405 -31.42 4.96 12.67
C GLU A 405 -31.25 6.47 12.89
N LEU A 406 -30.30 7.10 12.18
CA LEU A 406 -30.09 8.54 12.25
C LEU A 406 -31.28 9.33 11.74
N VAL A 407 -31.83 8.94 10.59
CA VAL A 407 -33.03 9.57 10.01
C VAL A 407 -34.20 9.45 10.99
N LYS A 408 -34.43 8.29 11.60
CA LYS A 408 -35.46 8.12 12.65
C LYS A 408 -35.26 9.05 13.85
N LYS A 409 -34.01 9.22 14.25
CA LYS A 409 -33.64 9.98 15.45
C LYS A 409 -33.73 11.49 15.24
N TYR A 410 -33.40 11.97 14.05
CA TYR A 410 -33.21 13.41 13.80
C TYR A 410 -34.13 14.00 12.71
N SER A 411 -34.75 13.18 11.86
CA SER A 411 -35.74 13.63 10.87
C SER A 411 -37.14 13.67 11.47
N LYS A 412 -37.93 14.66 11.04
CA LYS A 412 -39.39 14.72 11.27
C LYS A 412 -40.19 14.25 10.04
N GLU A 413 -39.53 13.95 8.93
CA GLU A 413 -40.14 13.59 7.64
C GLU A 413 -39.97 12.08 7.35
N SER A 414 -41.09 11.40 7.06
CA SER A 414 -41.19 9.95 6.81
C SER A 414 -40.61 9.50 5.46
N ASP A 415 -40.54 10.41 4.48
CA ASP A 415 -40.24 10.07 3.08
C ASP A 415 -38.80 9.57 2.85
N ILE A 416 -37.83 10.00 3.67
CA ILE A 416 -36.44 9.51 3.56
C ILE A 416 -36.33 8.06 4.05
N GLU A 417 -37.04 7.71 5.13
CA GLU A 417 -37.05 6.36 5.68
C GLU A 417 -37.63 5.35 4.67
N ASP A 418 -38.73 5.71 4.03
CA ASP A 418 -39.39 4.88 3.02
C ASP A 418 -38.48 4.65 1.81
N LYS A 419 -37.75 5.68 1.35
CA LYS A 419 -36.77 5.54 0.25
C LYS A 419 -35.57 4.66 0.61
N LEU A 420 -35.21 4.58 1.89
CA LEU A 420 -34.13 3.72 2.41
C LEU A 420 -34.58 2.28 2.69
N SER A 421 -35.87 1.97 2.56
CA SER A 421 -36.46 0.64 2.82
C SER A 421 -36.50 -0.30 1.59
N VAL A 422 -36.18 0.20 0.39
CA VAL A 422 -36.25 -0.58 -0.87
C VAL A 422 -34.97 -1.38 -1.16
N ASN A 423 -35.19 -2.61 -1.64
CA ASN A 423 -34.56 -3.92 -1.42
C ASN A 423 -33.01 -4.12 -1.61
N PRO A 424 -32.35 -5.00 -0.81
CA PRO A 424 -30.94 -5.45 -0.92
C PRO A 424 -30.65 -6.59 -1.92
N ASP A 425 -31.65 -7.10 -2.65
CA ASP A 425 -31.57 -8.35 -3.43
C ASP A 425 -30.71 -8.32 -4.72
N ASN A 426 -30.07 -7.18 -5.04
CA ASN A 426 -29.31 -7.04 -6.28
C ASN A 426 -27.81 -7.38 -6.14
N TYR A 427 -27.27 -7.53 -4.93
CA TYR A 427 -25.84 -7.82 -4.76
C TYR A 427 -25.49 -9.29 -5.07
N ASP A 428 -26.30 -10.22 -4.57
CA ASP A 428 -26.05 -11.67 -4.68
C ASP A 428 -26.31 -12.20 -6.09
N SER A 429 -27.23 -11.56 -6.84
CA SER A 429 -27.54 -11.90 -8.24
C SER A 429 -26.50 -11.37 -9.23
N ILE A 430 -25.87 -10.22 -8.94
CA ILE A 430 -24.85 -9.59 -9.80
C ILE A 430 -23.47 -10.23 -9.59
N PHE A 431 -23.11 -10.60 -8.35
CA PHE A 431 -21.79 -11.16 -8.02
C PHE A 431 -21.78 -12.67 -7.73
N GLY A 432 -22.89 -13.37 -7.98
CA GLY A 432 -22.95 -14.83 -7.98
C GLY A 432 -22.74 -15.51 -6.63
N ARG A 433 -23.05 -14.85 -5.50
CA ARG A 433 -23.06 -15.51 -4.20
C ARG A 433 -24.38 -16.23 -4.01
N SER A 434 -24.36 -17.56 -4.06
CA SER A 434 -25.52 -18.38 -3.72
C SER A 434 -25.92 -18.13 -2.26
N PRO A 435 -27.23 -18.05 -1.94
CA PRO A 435 -27.74 -17.90 -0.56
C PRO A 435 -27.28 -19.01 0.40
N ALA A 436 -26.65 -20.07 -0.10
CA ALA A 436 -25.99 -21.11 0.70
C ALA A 436 -24.77 -20.62 1.51
N SER A 437 -24.10 -19.51 1.11
CA SER A 437 -22.92 -19.02 1.86
C SER A 437 -23.29 -18.28 3.15
N LYS A 438 -24.45 -17.60 3.19
CA LYS A 438 -24.98 -16.96 4.41
C LYS A 438 -25.25 -17.97 5.53
N ARG A 439 -25.62 -19.22 5.19
CA ARG A 439 -25.81 -20.32 6.15
C ARG A 439 -24.51 -20.89 6.74
N ARG A 440 -23.34 -20.58 6.15
CA ARG A 440 -22.04 -21.01 6.70
C ARG A 440 -21.45 -19.98 7.65
N GLU A 441 -21.56 -18.68 7.35
CA GLU A 441 -21.07 -17.62 8.25
C GLU A 441 -21.83 -17.58 9.59
N THR A 442 -23.16 -17.80 9.60
CA THR A 442 -23.92 -17.94 10.87
C THR A 442 -23.58 -19.21 11.66
N ARG A 443 -22.98 -20.22 11.00
CA ARG A 443 -22.62 -21.50 11.64
C ARG A 443 -21.23 -21.46 12.27
N GLU A 444 -20.33 -20.60 11.78
CA GLU A 444 -19.03 -20.35 12.40
C GLU A 444 -19.14 -19.45 13.64
N GLU A 445 -20.00 -18.43 13.61
CA GLU A 445 -20.28 -17.60 14.80
C GLU A 445 -20.95 -18.39 15.94
N THR A 446 -21.83 -19.34 15.62
CA THR A 446 -22.45 -20.22 16.64
C THR A 446 -21.52 -21.34 17.14
N PHE A 447 -20.42 -21.65 16.42
CA PHE A 447 -19.42 -22.61 16.89
C PHE A 447 -18.46 -22.00 17.91
N ASP A 448 -18.14 -20.71 17.75
CA ASP A 448 -17.25 -19.97 18.65
C ASP A 448 -17.93 -19.60 19.99
N GLU A 449 -19.24 -19.34 20.00
CA GLU A 449 -20.00 -19.14 21.25
C GLU A 449 -20.18 -20.44 22.05
N ARG A 450 -20.40 -21.59 21.40
CA ARG A 450 -20.54 -22.88 22.10
C ARG A 450 -19.25 -23.36 22.75
N ASN A 451 -18.09 -23.05 22.17
CA ASN A 451 -16.79 -23.38 22.77
C ASN A 451 -16.41 -22.46 23.93
N LYS A 452 -16.86 -21.19 23.93
CA LYS A 452 -16.68 -20.29 25.08
C LYS A 452 -17.53 -20.68 26.29
N LEU A 453 -18.73 -21.21 26.07
CA LEU A 453 -19.61 -21.71 27.13
C LEU A 453 -19.20 -23.09 27.68
N ALA A 454 -18.34 -23.83 26.99
CA ALA A 454 -17.81 -25.11 27.45
C ALA A 454 -16.47 -24.98 28.24
N MET A 455 -15.91 -23.77 28.32
CA MET A 455 -14.68 -23.45 29.05
C MET A 455 -14.91 -22.53 30.26
N GLN A 456 -16.16 -22.27 30.62
CA GLN A 456 -16.60 -21.77 31.93
C GLN A 456 -17.31 -22.90 32.66
#